data_AF-A0A142XII4-F1
#
_entry.id   AF-A0A142XII4-F1
#
_cell.length_a   1.000
_cell.length_b   1.000
_cell.length_c   1.000
_cell.angle_alpha   90.00
_cell.angle_beta   90.00
_cell.angle_gamma   90.00
#
_symmetry.space_group_name_H-M   'P 1'
#
loop_
_entity.id
_entity.type
_entity.pdbx_description
1 polymer ?
#
loop_
_entity_poly.entity_id
_entity_poly.type
_entity_poly.pdbx_seq_one_letter_code
_entity_poly.pdbx_strand_id
1 'polypeptide(L)'
;MENVKAPTRTIRLVRPPNADGVGVFCLDIDGKCQFYTFLEIRCEIGGRGFAVHRLGQGELYHVRVGAPENTSCECLGFLRWGRCKHIAGLAALIRKGELPTRL
;
A
#
# COMPACT_ATOMS: atom_id res chain seq x y z
N MET A 1 -1.29 29.64 -16.24
CA MET A 1 -1.29 28.21 -15.86
C MET A 1 -1.56 28.15 -14.37
N GLU A 2 -2.78 27.82 -13.95
CA GLU A 2 -3.10 27.67 -12.54
C GLU A 2 -2.26 26.54 -11.94
N ASN A 3 -1.59 26.86 -10.83
CA ASN A 3 -0.77 25.92 -10.09
C ASN A 3 -1.71 24.97 -9.33
N VAL A 4 -2.08 23.84 -9.95
CA VAL A 4 -2.93 22.84 -9.33
C VAL A 4 -2.19 22.28 -8.11
N LYS A 5 -2.64 22.67 -6.92
CA LYS A 5 -2.08 22.20 -5.65
C LYS A 5 -2.12 20.66 -5.64
N ALA A 6 -0.96 20.03 -5.46
CA ALA A 6 -0.90 18.58 -5.34
C ALA A 6 -1.76 18.14 -4.15
N PRO A 7 -2.65 17.15 -4.32
CA PRO A 7 -3.55 16.75 -3.25
C PRO A 7 -2.76 16.15 -2.08
N THR A 8 -3.18 16.51 -0.87
CA THR A 8 -2.50 16.11 0.36
C THR A 8 -2.82 14.65 0.62
N ARG A 9 -1.77 13.84 0.85
CA ARG A 9 -1.92 12.41 1.12
C ARG A 9 -1.16 12.03 2.36
N THR A 10 -1.84 11.40 3.30
CA THR A 10 -1.20 10.84 4.49
C THR A 10 -1.49 9.36 4.61
N ILE A 11 -0.60 8.65 5.30
CA ILE A 11 -0.80 7.24 5.64
C ILE A 11 -0.42 6.99 7.08
N ARG A 12 -1.20 6.12 7.72
CA ARG A 12 -0.95 5.58 9.06
C ARG A 12 -1.31 4.11 9.12
N LEU A 13 -0.54 3.34 9.89
CA LEU A 13 -0.96 2.02 10.34
C LEU A 13 -2.07 2.18 11.38
N VAL A 14 -3.26 1.66 11.08
CA VAL A 14 -4.42 1.70 11.99
C VAL A 14 -4.37 0.50 12.94
N ARG A 15 -3.99 -0.66 12.41
CA ARG A 15 -3.81 -1.89 13.17
C ARG A 15 -2.56 -2.59 12.65
N PRO A 16 -1.59 -2.93 13.52
CA PRO A 16 -0.47 -3.76 13.09
C PRO A 16 -0.96 -5.16 12.64
N PRO A 17 -0.13 -5.91 11.90
CA PRO A 17 -0.39 -7.31 11.62
C PRO A 17 -0.72 -8.08 12.92
N ASN A 18 -1.83 -8.82 12.91
CA ASN A 18 -2.20 -9.71 14.03
C ASN A 18 -1.45 -11.06 13.94
N ALA A 19 -1.83 -12.04 14.75
CA ALA A 19 -1.27 -13.40 14.71
C ALA A 19 -1.38 -14.07 13.33
N ASP A 20 -2.44 -13.77 12.57
CA ASP A 20 -2.63 -14.26 11.20
C ASP A 20 -1.86 -13.43 10.15
N GLY A 21 -1.15 -12.38 10.58
CA GLY A 21 -0.41 -11.47 9.71
C GLY A 21 -1.24 -10.38 9.05
N VAL A 22 -2.53 -10.24 9.38
CA VAL A 22 -3.43 -9.27 8.75
C VAL A 22 -3.40 -7.93 9.49
N GLY A 23 -2.86 -6.92 8.84
CA GLY A 23 -2.87 -5.53 9.33
C GLY A 23 -3.90 -4.65 8.64
N VAL A 24 -4.06 -3.42 9.11
CA VAL A 24 -4.91 -2.39 8.49
C VAL A 24 -4.16 -1.07 8.42
N PHE A 25 -4.10 -0.46 7.24
CA PHE A 25 -3.65 0.93 7.08
C PHE A 25 -4.78 1.82 6.57
N CYS A 26 -4.67 3.11 6.86
CA CYS A 26 -5.58 4.12 6.31
C CYS A 26 -4.80 5.09 5.42
N LEU A 27 -5.31 5.28 4.21
CA LEU A 27 -4.92 6.35 3.31
C LEU A 27 -5.92 7.49 3.47
N ASP A 28 -5.42 8.68 3.79
CA ASP A 28 -6.21 9.90 3.76
C ASP A 28 -5.80 10.72 2.53
N ILE A 29 -6.78 11.09 1.71
CA ILE A 29 -6.59 11.95 0.54
C ILE A 29 -7.56 13.12 0.69
N ASP A 30 -7.03 14.31 0.97
CA ASP A 30 -7.82 15.53 1.20
C ASP A 30 -9.02 15.34 2.16
N GLY A 31 -8.78 14.67 3.30
CA GLY A 31 -9.78 14.38 4.34
C GLY A 31 -10.65 13.16 4.06
N LYS A 32 -10.49 12.50 2.92
CA LYS A 32 -11.24 11.27 2.57
C LYS A 32 -10.42 10.05 2.96
N CYS A 33 -10.78 9.47 4.11
CA CYS A 33 -10.18 8.24 4.60
C CYS A 33 -10.63 7.00 3.81
N GLN A 34 -9.67 6.16 3.46
CA GLN A 34 -9.88 4.83 2.89
C GLN A 34 -9.05 3.81 3.67
N PHE A 35 -9.72 2.78 4.17
CA PHE A 35 -9.10 1.73 4.95
C PHE A 35 -8.80 0.52 4.08
N TYR A 36 -7.61 -0.04 4.24
CA TYR A 36 -7.17 -1.24 3.54
C TYR A 36 -6.61 -2.21 4.56
N THR A 37 -7.07 -3.43 4.46
CA THR A 37 -6.40 -4.57 5.07
C THR A 37 -5.24 -4.98 4.17
N PHE A 38 -4.22 -5.56 4.78
CA PHE A 38 -3.11 -6.14 4.06
C PHE A 38 -2.61 -7.39 4.77
N LEU A 39 -2.07 -8.31 3.98
CA LEU A 39 -1.34 -9.48 4.43
C LEU A 39 -0.04 -9.54 3.62
N GLU A 40 1.10 -9.60 4.29
CA GLU A 40 2.37 -9.86 3.60
C GLU A 40 2.39 -11.31 3.11
N ILE A 41 2.72 -11.49 1.84
CA ILE A 41 2.79 -12.78 1.15
C ILE A 41 4.19 -13.01 0.60
N ARG A 42 4.60 -14.28 0.48
CA ARG A 42 5.91 -14.65 -0.06
C ARG A 42 6.07 -14.09 -1.48
N CYS A 43 7.23 -13.49 -1.75
CA CYS A 43 7.58 -12.95 -3.06
C CYS A 43 9.02 -13.35 -3.40
N GLU A 44 9.19 -14.24 -4.38
CA GLU A 44 10.50 -14.81 -4.72
C GLU A 44 11.22 -14.04 -5.84
N ILE A 45 10.51 -13.11 -6.47
CA ILE A 45 10.99 -12.32 -7.61
C ILE A 45 11.53 -10.94 -7.17
N GLY A 46 12.00 -10.84 -5.94
CA GLY A 46 12.46 -9.57 -5.33
C GLY A 46 11.33 -8.68 -4.82
N GLY A 47 11.69 -7.75 -3.92
CA GLY A 47 10.74 -6.90 -3.20
C GLY A 47 9.90 -7.66 -2.17
N ARG A 48 8.93 -6.96 -1.57
CA ARG A 48 7.97 -7.50 -0.60
C ARG A 48 6.59 -7.60 -1.24
N GLY A 49 5.96 -8.78 -1.13
CA GLY A 49 4.63 -9.04 -1.67
C GLY A 49 3.55 -8.79 -0.63
N PHE A 50 2.44 -8.19 -1.03
CA PHE A 50 1.28 -7.96 -0.18
C PHE A 50 -0.01 -8.28 -0.93
N ALA A 51 -0.90 -9.01 -0.26
CA ALA A 51 -2.31 -9.08 -0.60
C ALA A 51 -3.02 -7.90 0.06
N VAL A 52 -3.62 -7.00 -0.71
CA VAL A 52 -4.26 -5.77 -0.22
C VAL A 52 -5.70 -5.72 -0.69
N HIS A 53 -6.64 -5.50 0.22
CA HIS A 53 -8.03 -5.25 -0.16
C HIS A 53 -8.59 -4.04 0.59
N ARG A 54 -9.50 -3.31 -0.04
CA ARG A 54 -10.18 -2.19 0.63
C ARG A 54 -11.19 -2.76 1.63
N LEU A 55 -11.18 -2.26 2.86
CA LEU A 55 -12.07 -2.74 3.91
C LEU A 55 -13.53 -2.52 3.48
N GLY A 56 -14.34 -3.58 3.54
CA GLY A 56 -15.73 -3.56 3.06
C GLY A 56 -15.89 -3.63 1.54
N GLN A 57 -14.81 -3.84 0.78
CA GLN A 57 -14.85 -4.11 -0.66
C GLN A 57 -14.17 -5.45 -0.96
N GLY A 58 -14.67 -6.18 -1.96
CA GLY A 58 -14.19 -7.53 -2.29
C GLY A 58 -13.01 -7.58 -3.26
N GLU A 59 -12.51 -6.44 -3.74
CA GLU A 59 -11.42 -6.42 -4.71
C GLU A 59 -10.07 -6.59 -4.00
N LEU A 60 -9.35 -7.63 -4.40
CA LEU A 60 -8.02 -7.98 -3.92
C LEU A 60 -6.98 -7.54 -4.95
N TYR A 61 -5.93 -6.87 -4.48
CA TYR A 61 -4.77 -6.51 -5.28
C TYR A 61 -3.52 -7.20 -4.73
N HIS A 62 -2.75 -7.81 -5.62
CA HIS A 62 -1.36 -8.17 -5.31
C HIS A 62 -0.47 -6.95 -5.53
N VAL A 63 0.29 -6.60 -4.50
CA VAL A 63 1.15 -5.42 -4.47
C VAL A 63 2.57 -5.85 -4.16
N ARG A 64 3.50 -5.57 -5.06
CA ARG A 64 4.93 -5.77 -4.86
C ARG A 64 5.60 -4.43 -4.61
N VAL A 65 6.37 -4.33 -3.52
CA VAL A 65 7.02 -3.10 -3.08
C VAL A 65 8.51 -3.34 -2.93
N GLY A 66 9.34 -2.56 -3.62
CA GLY A 66 10.80 -2.68 -3.57
C GLY A 66 11.50 -1.59 -4.36
N ALA A 67 12.65 -1.93 -4.96
CA ALA A 67 13.27 -1.13 -6.00
C ALA A 67 12.30 -0.89 -7.18
N PRO A 68 12.56 0.08 -8.09
CA PRO A 68 11.66 0.39 -9.20
C PRO A 68 11.27 -0.84 -10.06
N GLU A 69 12.22 -1.72 -10.36
CA GLU A 69 12.03 -2.98 -11.09
C GLU A 69 11.28 -4.06 -10.28
N ASN A 70 11.29 -3.92 -8.96
CA ASN A 70 10.65 -4.80 -7.97
C ASN A 70 9.36 -4.19 -7.42
N THR A 71 8.67 -3.39 -8.23
CA THR A 71 7.45 -2.69 -7.84
C THR A 71 6.33 -2.95 -8.86
N SER A 72 5.19 -3.45 -8.40
CA SER A 72 4.01 -3.69 -9.24
C SER A 72 2.71 -3.71 -8.44
N CYS A 73 1.59 -3.38 -9.08
CA CYS A 73 0.26 -3.50 -8.50
C CYS A 73 -0.78 -3.69 -9.61
N GLU A 74 -1.81 -4.51 -9.34
CA GLU A 74 -2.86 -4.82 -10.32
C GLU A 74 -4.01 -3.78 -10.33
N CYS A 75 -3.96 -2.77 -9.46
CA CYS A 75 -4.98 -1.72 -9.46
C CYS A 75 -4.87 -0.82 -10.70
N LEU A 76 -6.01 -0.30 -11.16
CA LEU A 76 -6.09 0.62 -12.31
C LEU A 76 -5.17 1.84 -12.18
N GLY A 77 -4.91 2.30 -10.96
CA GLY A 77 -3.97 3.40 -10.72
C GLY A 77 -2.56 3.06 -11.19
N PHE A 78 -2.06 1.86 -10.88
CA PHE A 78 -0.74 1.44 -11.30
C PHE A 78 -0.73 1.05 -12.78
N LEU A 79 -1.70 0.25 -13.23
CA LEU A 79 -1.78 -0.18 -14.63
C LEU A 79 -1.82 1.00 -15.61
N ARG A 80 -2.44 2.12 -15.22
CA ARG A 80 -2.50 3.33 -16.06
C ARG A 80 -1.29 4.25 -15.94
N TRP A 81 -0.68 4.35 -14.75
CA TRP A 81 0.29 5.42 -14.45
C TRP A 81 1.67 4.94 -14.01
N GLY A 82 1.89 3.63 -13.88
CA GLY A 82 3.11 3.04 -13.30
C GLY A 82 3.30 3.36 -11.81
N ARG A 83 2.30 3.94 -11.15
CA ARG A 83 2.33 4.29 -9.72
C ARG A 83 0.93 4.26 -9.13
N CYS A 84 0.81 3.87 -7.87
CA CYS A 84 -0.47 3.91 -7.16
C CYS A 84 -0.32 4.25 -5.69
N LYS A 85 -1.44 4.62 -5.08
CA LYS A 85 -1.53 4.90 -3.63
C LYS A 85 -1.21 3.68 -2.76
N HIS A 86 -1.45 2.45 -3.24
CA HIS A 86 -1.16 1.23 -2.47
C HIS A 86 0.35 1.03 -2.29
N ILE A 87 1.10 1.07 -3.40
CA ILE A 87 2.57 1.01 -3.37
C ILE A 87 3.14 2.17 -2.55
N ALA A 88 2.72 3.40 -2.85
CA ALA A 88 3.25 4.59 -2.17
C ALA A 88 2.98 4.53 -0.65
N GLY A 89 1.80 4.05 -0.28
CA GLY A 89 1.40 3.84 1.10
C GLY A 89 2.26 2.78 1.81
N LEU A 90 2.25 1.54 1.31
CA LEU A 90 3.03 0.45 1.90
C LEU A 90 4.53 0.81 1.98
N ALA A 91 5.10 1.37 0.91
CA ALA A 91 6.49 1.82 0.90
C ALA A 91 6.77 2.87 1.99
N ALA A 92 5.83 3.79 2.24
CA ALA A 92 5.98 4.77 3.30
C ALA A 92 5.92 4.13 4.70
N LEU A 93 5.02 3.18 4.96
CA LEU A 93 4.97 2.45 6.23
C LEU A 93 6.23 1.61 6.48
N ILE A 94 6.76 0.98 5.43
CA ILE A 94 8.02 0.22 5.48
C ILE A 94 9.19 1.15 5.84
N ARG A 95 9.33 2.30 5.14
CA ARG A 95 10.40 3.27 5.44
C ARG A 95 10.32 3.85 6.84
N LYS A 96 9.13 3.96 7.41
CA LYS A 96 8.92 4.39 8.81
C LYS A 96 9.25 3.30 9.84
N GLY A 97 9.48 2.05 9.42
CA GLY A 97 9.66 0.91 10.32
C GLY A 97 8.36 0.41 10.96
N GLU A 98 7.19 0.92 10.54
CA GLU A 98 5.88 0.47 11.04
C GLU A 98 5.51 -0.91 10.49
N LEU A 99 6.12 -1.33 9.37
CA LEU A 99 6.03 -2.67 8.81
C LEU A 99 7.44 -3.29 8.74
N PRO A 100 7.99 -3.75 9.88
CA PRO A 100 9.30 -4.37 9.90
C PRO A 100 9.32 -5.63 9.01
N THR A 101 10.49 -5.95 8.49
CA THR A 101 10.75 -7.24 7.85
C THR A 101 10.51 -8.34 8.89
N ARG A 102 9.75 -9.38 8.52
CA ARG A 102 9.84 -10.64 9.26
C ARG A 102 11.27 -11.16 9.04
N LEU A 103 12.03 -11.29 10.12
CA LEU A 103 13.32 -11.99 10.14
C LEU A 103 13.12 -13.45 9.71
#